data_AF-A0A969QKU0-F1
#
_entry.id   AF-A0A969QKU0-F1
#
_cell.length_a   1.000
_cell.length_b   1.000
_cell.length_c   1.000
_cell.angle_alpha   90.00
_cell.angle_beta   90.00
_cell.angle_gamma   90.00
#
_symmetry.space_group_name_H-M   'P 1'
#
loop_
_entity.id
_entity.type
_entity.pdbx_description
1 polymer ?
#
loop_
_entity_poly.entity_id
_entity_poly.type
_entity_poly.pdbx_seq_one_letter_code
_entity_poly.pdbx_strand_id
1 'polypeptide(L)'
;MALLGGGLKVKQKITGRMADALAELYLLSSVLKRYDDDGRPQEDLKLVDYCARNCLYRFDQALLGVLRNFPARSAAWAMAP
;
A
#
# COMPACT_ATOMS: atom_id res chain seq x y z
N MET A 1 18.88 10.25 27.73
CA MET A 1 17.58 9.55 27.56
C MET A 1 16.71 10.23 26.50
N ALA A 2 17.20 10.43 25.25
CA ALA A 2 16.37 11.07 24.20
C ALA A 2 16.76 10.75 22.75
N LEU A 3 17.76 9.89 22.49
CA LEU A 3 18.18 9.56 21.11
C LEU A 3 17.56 8.27 20.54
N LEU A 4 17.04 7.37 21.38
CA LEU A 4 16.47 6.08 20.94
C LEU A 4 14.99 6.15 20.53
N GLY A 5 14.26 7.21 20.91
CA GLY A 5 12.82 7.33 20.64
C GLY A 5 12.46 7.73 19.21
N GLY A 6 13.31 8.49 18.53
CA GLY A 6 13.05 8.95 17.16
C GLY A 6 13.08 7.81 16.13
N GLY A 7 14.09 6.94 16.22
CA GLY A 7 14.25 5.81 15.30
C GLY A 7 13.14 4.75 15.43
N LEU A 8 12.67 4.48 16.65
CA LEU A 8 11.53 3.58 16.87
C LEU A 8 10.23 4.14 16.27
N LYS A 9 9.95 5.43 16.48
CA LYS A 9 8.73 6.08 15.98
C LYS A 9 8.69 6.15 14.45
N VAL A 10 9.86 6.34 13.81
CA VAL A 10 10.02 6.28 12.35
C VAL A 10 9.78 4.85 11.83
N LYS A 11 10.36 3.83 12.48
CA LYS A 11 10.11 2.42 12.12
C LYS A 11 8.64 2.04 12.26
N GLN A 12 7.99 2.41 13.35
CA GLN A 12 6.56 2.14 13.57
C GLN A 12 5.67 2.81 12.50
N LYS A 13 5.99 4.04 12.11
CA LYS A 13 5.26 4.74 11.04
C LYS A 13 5.42 4.06 9.68
N ILE A 14 6.62 3.56 9.36
CA ILE A 14 6.89 2.78 8.15
C ILE A 14 6.08 1.47 8.17
N THR A 15 6.14 0.73 9.27
CA THR A 15 5.39 -0.52 9.44
C THR A 15 3.88 -0.29 9.32
N GLY A 16 3.35 0.78 9.90
CA GLY A 16 1.93 1.15 9.75
C GLY A 16 1.54 1.41 8.29
N ARG A 17 2.36 2.17 7.56
CA ARG A 17 2.09 2.45 6.13
C ARG A 17 2.23 1.23 5.23
N MET A 18 3.15 0.31 5.55
CA MET A 18 3.22 -0.98 4.85
C MET A 18 2.00 -1.86 5.15
N ALA A 19 1.50 -1.84 6.39
CA ALA A 19 0.28 -2.54 6.76
C ALA A 19 -0.94 -1.98 6.00
N ASP A 20 -1.05 -0.66 5.87
CA ASP A 20 -2.09 -0.01 5.05
C ASP A 20 -2.03 -0.48 3.58
N ALA A 21 -0.84 -0.53 3.00
CA ALA A 21 -0.64 -1.01 1.63
C ALA A 21 -1.07 -2.49 1.47
N LEU A 22 -0.66 -3.35 2.39
CA LEU A 22 -1.05 -4.76 2.37
C LEU A 22 -2.56 -4.95 2.57
N ALA A 23 -3.20 -4.10 3.39
CA ALA A 23 -4.64 -4.14 3.59
C ALA A 23 -5.41 -3.82 2.29
N GLU A 24 -4.96 -2.85 1.49
CA GLU A 24 -5.57 -2.53 0.19
C GLU A 24 -5.45 -3.72 -0.80
N LEU A 25 -4.31 -4.42 -0.83
CA LEU A 25 -4.15 -5.63 -1.65
C LEU A 25 -5.03 -6.79 -1.17
N TYR A 26 -5.19 -6.95 0.16
CA TYR A 26 -6.05 -7.96 0.73
C TYR A 26 -7.54 -7.70 0.40
N LEU A 27 -7.97 -6.44 0.48
CA LEU A 27 -9.31 -6.01 0.08
C LEU A 27 -9.55 -6.28 -1.41
N LEU A 28 -8.61 -5.91 -2.27
CA LEU A 28 -8.69 -6.20 -3.70
C LEU A 28 -8.78 -7.71 -3.98
N SER A 29 -7.97 -8.51 -3.29
CA SER A 29 -8.01 -9.97 -3.42
C SER A 29 -9.36 -10.54 -3.01
N SER A 30 -9.99 -9.99 -1.96
CA SER A 30 -11.32 -10.38 -1.52
C SER A 30 -12.41 -10.01 -2.54
N VAL A 31 -12.31 -8.83 -3.17
CA VAL A 31 -13.21 -8.42 -4.24
C VAL A 31 -13.10 -9.34 -5.45
N LEU A 32 -11.87 -9.65 -5.88
CA LEU A 32 -11.62 -10.56 -7.00
C LEU A 32 -12.09 -11.98 -6.68
N LYS A 33 -11.87 -12.45 -5.45
CA LYS A 33 -12.31 -13.78 -5.01
C LYS A 33 -13.84 -13.87 -5.03
N ARG A 34 -14.54 -12.87 -4.50
CA ARG A 34 -16.01 -12.84 -4.56
C ARG A 34 -16.53 -12.80 -5.99
N TYR A 35 -15.93 -11.99 -6.85
CA TYR A 35 -16.29 -11.94 -8.27
C TYR A 35 -16.12 -13.29 -8.99
N ASP A 36 -15.05 -14.02 -8.65
CA ASP A 36 -14.80 -15.37 -9.16
C ASP A 36 -15.82 -16.39 -8.62
N ASP A 37 -16.12 -16.33 -7.32
CA ASP A 37 -17.09 -17.20 -6.65
C ASP A 37 -18.53 -16.97 -7.15
N ASP A 38 -18.87 -15.72 -7.53
CA ASP A 38 -20.17 -15.35 -8.12
C ASP A 38 -20.28 -15.73 -9.62
N GLY A 39 -19.24 -16.36 -10.20
CA GLY A 39 -19.25 -16.82 -11.59
C GLY A 39 -18.94 -15.74 -12.63
N ARG A 40 -18.30 -14.64 -12.21
CA ARG A 40 -17.86 -13.52 -13.06
C ARG A 40 -18.98 -12.83 -13.84
N PRO A 41 -20.04 -12.33 -13.17
CA PRO A 41 -21.14 -11.65 -13.83
C PRO A 41 -20.64 -10.39 -14.58
N GLN A 42 -21.12 -10.15 -15.80
CA GLN A 42 -20.69 -8.99 -16.59
C GLN A 42 -21.10 -7.64 -15.98
N GLU A 43 -22.20 -7.62 -15.22
CA GLU A 43 -22.69 -6.44 -14.52
C GLU A 43 -21.72 -5.94 -13.45
N ASP A 44 -21.09 -6.85 -12.70
CA ASP A 44 -20.14 -6.49 -11.65
C ASP A 44 -18.74 -6.19 -12.17
N LEU A 45 -18.43 -6.53 -13.42
CA LEU A 45 -17.10 -6.32 -14.00
C LEU A 45 -16.65 -4.85 -13.88
N LYS A 46 -17.57 -3.90 -14.11
CA LYS A 46 -17.28 -2.46 -13.98
C LYS A 46 -17.01 -2.06 -12.52
N LEU A 47 -17.72 -2.68 -11.58
CA LEU A 47 -17.52 -2.43 -10.16
C LEU A 47 -16.18 -2.99 -9.69
N VAL A 48 -15.83 -4.19 -10.14
CA VAL A 48 -14.55 -4.84 -9.83
C VAL A 48 -13.37 -4.06 -10.42
N ASP A 49 -13.46 -3.60 -11.67
CA ASP A 49 -12.44 -2.75 -12.29
C ASP A 49 -12.27 -1.42 -11.54
N TYR A 50 -13.37 -0.78 -11.12
CA TYR A 50 -13.31 0.42 -10.29
C TYR A 50 -12.63 0.15 -8.94
N CYS A 51 -13.03 -0.92 -8.24
CA CYS A 51 -12.41 -1.33 -6.97
C CYS A 51 -10.92 -1.63 -7.14
N ALA A 52 -10.54 -2.31 -8.22
CA ALA A 52 -9.15 -2.62 -8.53
C ALA A 52 -8.32 -1.35 -8.71
N ARG A 53 -8.79 -0.41 -9.53
CA ARG A 53 -8.10 0.87 -9.75
C ARG A 53 -7.94 1.67 -8.46
N ASN A 54 -9.00 1.74 -7.65
CA ASN A 54 -8.97 2.48 -6.40
C ASN A 54 -8.03 1.85 -5.35
N CYS A 55 -8.08 0.52 -5.17
CA CYS A 55 -7.19 -0.19 -4.23
C CYS A 55 -5.72 -0.08 -4.67
N LEU A 56 -5.43 -0.26 -5.96
CA LEU A 56 -4.07 -0.12 -6.50
C LEU A 56 -3.54 1.31 -6.37
N TYR A 57 -4.39 2.31 -6.61
CA TYR A 57 -4.00 3.70 -6.40
C TYR A 57 -3.64 4.00 -4.94
N ARG A 58 -4.43 3.50 -3.99
CA ARG A 58 -4.16 3.66 -2.55
C ARG A 58 -2.92 2.89 -2.10
N PHE A 59 -2.72 1.69 -2.65
CA PHE A 59 -1.50 0.91 -2.45
C PHE A 59 -0.27 1.70 -2.89
N ASP A 60 -0.29 2.28 -4.08
CA ASP A 60 0.83 3.09 -4.61
C ASP A 60 1.10 4.32 -3.72
N GLN A 61 0.05 5.03 -3.30
CA GLN A 61 0.20 6.15 -2.37
C GLN A 61 0.78 5.74 -1.01
N ALA A 62 0.34 4.61 -0.46
CA ALA A 62 0.87 4.08 0.79
C ALA A 62 2.35 3.69 0.64
N LEU A 63 2.73 3.06 -0.47
CA LEU A 63 4.10 2.67 -0.78
C LEU A 63 5.02 3.88 -0.99
N LEU A 64 4.56 4.91 -1.72
CA LEU A 64 5.27 6.19 -1.84
C LEU A 64 5.46 6.86 -0.47
N GLY A 65 4.46 6.76 0.41
CA GLY A 65 4.56 7.22 1.80
C GLY A 65 5.62 6.48 2.61
N VAL A 66 5.76 5.16 2.41
CA VAL A 66 6.82 4.33 3.00
C VAL A 66 8.19 4.76 2.49
N LEU A 67 8.36 4.87 1.17
CA LEU A 67 9.62 5.24 0.52
C LEU A 67 10.11 6.63 0.96
N ARG A 68 9.21 7.62 1.00
CA ARG A 68 9.53 8.99 1.46
C ARG A 68 9.93 9.05 2.93
N ASN A 69 9.42 8.14 3.76
CA ASN A 69 9.69 8.09 5.20
C ASN A 69 10.81 7.09 5.54
N PHE A 70 11.42 6.44 4.54
CA PHE A 70 12.50 5.50 4.75
C PHE A 70 13.75 6.24 5.28
N PRO A 71 14.42 5.74 6.33
CA PRO A 71 15.49 6.46 7.02
C PRO A 71 16.73 6.74 6.15
N ALA A 72 16.88 6.07 5.01
CA ALA A 72 17.95 6.32 4.05
C ALA A 72 17.57 7.42 3.03
N ARG A 73 17.38 8.66 3.49
CA ARG A 73 17.22 9.83 2.58
C ARG A 73 18.44 10.04 1.67
N SER A 74 19.61 9.51 2.03
CA SER A 74 20.85 9.56 1.25
C SER A 74 20.93 8.51 0.14
N ALA A 75 20.32 7.33 0.28
CA ALA A 75 20.31 6.31 -0.77
C ALA A 75 19.40 6.71 -1.94
N ALA A 76 18.36 7.52 -1.69
CA ALA A 76 17.49 8.08 -2.72
C ALA A 76 18.18 9.13 -3.61
N TRP A 77 19.23 9.79 -3.11
CA TRP A 77 20.03 10.74 -3.89
C TRP A 77 21.14 10.05 -4.70
N ALA A 78 21.57 8.85 -4.31
CA ALA A 78 22.60 8.09 -5.00
C ALA A 78 22.06 7.28 -6.20
N MET A 79 20.74 7.25 -6.39
CA MET A 79 20.05 6.53 -7.46
C MET A 79 19.11 7.46 -8.26
N ALA A 80 19.34 8.77 -8.16
CA ALA A 80 18.93 9.71 -9.18
C ALA A 80 20.11 9.82 -10.17
N PRO A 81 19.88 9.76 -11.49
CA PRO A 81 20.95 9.88 -12.49
C PRO A 81 21.67 11.24 -12.40
#